data_AF-A0A7Y4RQH7-F1
#
_entry.id   AF-A0A7Y4RQH7-F1
#
_cell.length_a   1.000
_cell.length_b   1.000
_cell.length_c   1.000
_cell.angle_alpha   90.00
_cell.angle_beta   90.00
_cell.angle_gamma   90.00
#
_symmetry.space_group_name_H-M   'P 1'
#
loop_
_entity.id
_entity.type
_entity.pdbx_description
1 polymer ?
#
loop_
_entity_poly.entity_id
_entity_poly.type
_entity_poly.pdbx_seq_one_letter_code
_entity_poly.pdbx_strand_id
1 'polypeptide(L)'
;MLRVLIPGELIPLMGMVTGMVFMVGIALVGVKLVQGPIGQAIGRRIHGKGAADPELQVELLDLREHVALLEQRLADNEERLDFTERLLARGAPDAPRVEN
;
A
#
# COMPACT_ATOMS: atom_id res chain seq x y z
N MET A 1 46.81 41.91 15.24
CA MET A 1 47.90 41.01 14.83
C MET A 1 47.47 40.30 13.55
N LEU A 2 47.91 40.78 12.38
CA LEU A 2 47.64 40.12 11.10
C LEU A 2 48.59 38.93 10.99
N ARG A 3 48.07 37.72 11.18
CA ARG A 3 48.84 36.48 11.00
C ARG A 3 49.07 36.33 9.50
N VAL A 4 50.30 36.57 9.05
CA VAL A 4 50.71 36.36 7.65
C VAL A 4 50.46 34.89 7.33
N LEU A 5 49.50 34.63 6.43
CA LEU A 5 49.17 33.28 6.00
C LEU A 5 50.39 32.73 5.25
N ILE A 6 51.07 31.75 5.83
CA ILE A 6 52.19 31.07 5.18
C ILE A 6 51.59 30.33 3.97
N PRO A 7 52.23 30.37 2.77
CA PRO A 7 51.67 29.74 1.57
C PRO A 7 51.36 28.24 1.72
N GLY A 8 51.95 27.56 2.71
CA GLY A 8 51.64 26.17 3.07
C GLY A 8 50.27 25.95 3.74
N GLU A 9 49.67 26.97 4.36
CA GLU A 9 48.34 26.91 4.98
C GLU A 9 47.22 27.37 4.02
N LEU A 10 47.58 28.13 2.99
CA LEU A 10 46.62 28.65 2.00
C LEU A 10 46.01 27.53 1.15
N ILE A 11 46.83 26.58 0.70
CA ILE A 11 46.41 25.44 -0.14
C ILE A 11 45.35 24.58 0.56
N PRO A 12 45.57 24.09 1.80
CA PRO A 12 44.56 23.29 2.50
C PRO A 12 43.31 24.10 2.88
N LEU A 13 43.45 25.38 3.22
CA LEU A 13 42.31 26.26 3.51
C LEU A 13 41.40 26.42 2.28
N MET A 14 41.98 26.70 1.12
CA MET A 14 41.23 26.83 -0.13
C MET A 14 40.56 25.52 -0.53
N GLY A 15 41.22 24.38 -0.29
CA GLY A 15 40.63 23.05 -0.50
C GLY A 15 39.41 22.79 0.39
N MET A 16 39.51 23.10 1.69
CA MET A 16 38.39 22.94 2.64
C MET A 16 37.21 23.84 2.30
N VAL A 17 37.45 25.11 1.96
CA VAL A 17 36.39 26.05 1.58
C VAL A 17 35.71 25.60 0.29
N THR A 18 36.48 25.22 -0.72
CA THR A 18 35.94 24.75 -2.01
C THR A 18 35.11 23.47 -1.82
N GLY A 19 35.62 22.51 -1.04
CA GLY A 19 34.90 21.28 -0.72
C GLY A 19 33.60 21.53 0.05
N MET A 20 33.61 22.44 1.03
CA MET A 20 32.43 22.81 1.79
C MET A 20 31.37 23.46 0.89
N VAL A 21 31.76 24.42 0.04
CA VAL A 21 30.85 25.07 -0.91
C VAL A 21 30.27 24.05 -1.88
N PHE A 22 31.08 23.11 -2.37
CA PHE A 22 30.61 22.07 -3.28
C PHE A 22 29.59 21.12 -2.63
N MET A 23 29.86 20.66 -1.40
CA MET A 23 28.92 19.82 -0.64
C MET A 23 27.60 20.52 -0.35
N VAL A 24 27.65 21.79 0.07
CA VAL A 24 26.43 22.59 0.29
C VAL A 24 25.68 22.78 -1.03
N GLY A 25 26.37 23.03 -2.14
CA GLY A 25 25.77 23.14 -3.46
C GLY A 25 25.02 21.88 -3.88
N ILE A 26 25.65 20.71 -3.73
CA ILE A 26 25.02 19.42 -4.03
C ILE A 26 23.79 19.19 -3.14
N ALA A 27 23.89 19.48 -1.84
CA ALA A 27 22.78 19.30 -0.91
C ALA A 27 21.57 20.18 -1.30
N LEU A 28 21.81 21.45 -1.64
CA LEU A 28 20.75 22.37 -2.06
C LEU A 28 20.11 21.94 -3.39
N VAL A 29 20.91 21.51 -4.37
CA VAL A 29 20.40 21.00 -5.65
C VAL A 29 19.61 19.71 -5.42
N GLY A 30 20.09 18.79 -4.59
CA GLY A 30 19.39 17.56 -4.23
C GLY A 30 18.02 17.85 -3.58
N VAL A 31 17.96 18.75 -2.60
CA VAL A 31 16.70 19.16 -1.96
C VAL A 31 15.74 19.78 -2.96
N LYS A 32 16.23 20.65 -3.85
CA LYS A 32 15.40 21.28 -4.91
C LYS A 32 14.93 20.29 -5.96
N LEU A 33 15.73 19.27 -6.30
CA LEU A 33 15.31 18.19 -7.20
C LEU A 33 14.23 17.31 -6.57
N VAL A 34 14.36 16.97 -5.28
CA VAL A 34 13.37 16.20 -4.52
C VAL A 34 12.05 16.98 -4.38
N GLN A 35 12.12 18.27 -4.07
CA GLN A 35 10.93 19.13 -3.94
C GLN A 35 10.35 19.58 -5.30
N GLY A 36 11.11 19.45 -6.38
CA GLY A 36 10.73 19.86 -7.73
C GLY A 36 9.83 18.83 -8.45
N PRO A 37 9.34 19.18 -9.65
CA PRO A 37 8.43 18.32 -10.43
C PRO A 37 9.05 16.97 -10.81
N ILE A 38 10.39 16.91 -10.94
CA ILE A 38 11.13 15.68 -11.25
C ILE A 38 11.16 14.74 -10.03
N GLY A 39 11.45 15.26 -8.83
CA GLY A 39 11.41 14.50 -7.58
C GLY A 39 10.03 13.98 -7.26
N GLN A 40 8.98 14.78 -7.51
CA GLN A 40 7.60 14.33 -7.39
C GLN A 40 7.23 13.26 -8.44
N ALA A 41 7.77 13.32 -9.65
CA ALA A 41 7.53 12.30 -10.67
C ALA A 41 8.22 10.97 -10.35
N ILE A 42 9.48 11.00 -9.89
CA ILE A 42 10.20 9.81 -9.42
C ILE A 42 9.57 9.27 -8.15
N GLY A 43 9.25 10.13 -7.19
CA GLY A 43 8.52 9.80 -5.97
C GLY A 43 7.18 9.15 -6.29
N ARG A 44 6.41 9.67 -7.25
CA ARG A 44 5.15 9.07 -7.69
C ARG A 44 5.32 7.75 -8.45
N ARG A 45 6.47 7.52 -9.10
CA ARG A 45 6.79 6.22 -9.73
C ARG A 45 7.23 5.16 -8.72
N ILE A 46 7.93 5.56 -7.66
CA ILE A 46 8.33 4.69 -6.54
C ILE A 46 7.12 4.42 -5.62
N HIS A 47 6.36 5.46 -5.28
CA HIS A 47 5.10 5.35 -4.56
C HIS A 47 4.00 4.68 -5.38
N GLY A 48 4.01 4.74 -6.71
CA GLY A 48 3.10 3.96 -7.56
C GLY A 48 3.25 2.44 -7.41
N LYS A 49 4.31 1.96 -6.73
CA LYS A 49 4.47 0.56 -6.31
C LYS A 49 4.28 0.33 -4.80
N GLY A 50 4.11 1.36 -3.96
CA GLY A 50 4.14 1.23 -2.50
C GLY A 50 3.12 2.08 -1.72
N ALA A 51 2.48 3.06 -2.35
CA ALA A 51 1.31 3.75 -1.82
C ALA A 51 0.10 3.13 -2.53
N ALA A 52 -0.45 2.07 -1.95
CA ALA A 52 -1.73 1.54 -2.40
C ALA A 52 -2.74 2.69 -2.33
N ASP A 53 -3.31 3.03 -3.49
CA ASP A 53 -4.29 4.11 -3.64
C ASP A 53 -5.38 3.96 -2.57
N PRO A 54 -5.62 4.98 -1.72
CA PRO A 54 -6.64 4.89 -0.67
C PRO A 54 -8.02 4.54 -1.22
N GLU A 55 -8.34 4.93 -2.45
CA GLU A 55 -9.62 4.57 -3.11
C GLU A 55 -9.68 3.06 -3.42
N LEU A 56 -8.60 2.49 -3.96
CA LEU A 56 -8.49 1.04 -4.18
C LEU A 56 -8.51 0.24 -2.86
N GLN A 57 -7.96 0.79 -1.78
CA GLN A 57 -8.02 0.14 -0.47
C GLN A 57 -9.44 0.07 0.07
N VAL A 58 -10.24 1.13 -0.12
CA VAL A 58 -11.65 1.15 0.27
C VAL A 58 -12.45 0.14 -0.57
N GLU A 59 -12.25 0.12 -1.89
CA GLU A 59 -12.90 -0.85 -2.78
C GLU A 59 -12.53 -2.29 -2.43
N LEU A 60 -11.27 -2.56 -2.10
CA LEU A 60 -10.83 -3.89 -1.67
C LEU A 60 -11.46 -4.31 -0.34
N LEU A 61 -11.67 -3.37 0.58
CA LEU A 61 -12.25 -3.66 1.88
C LEU A 61 -13.75 -3.95 1.73
N ASP A 62 -14.45 -3.17 0.91
CA ASP A 62 -15.84 -3.40 0.52
C ASP A 62 -16.01 -4.75 -0.19
N LEU A 63 -15.13 -5.08 -1.14
CA LEU A 63 -15.17 -6.36 -1.85
C LEU A 63 -14.95 -7.55 -0.91
N ARG A 64 -14.06 -7.43 0.06
CA ARG A 64 -13.84 -8.47 1.08
C ARG A 64 -15.06 -8.69 1.95
N GLU A 65 -15.75 -7.62 2.34
CA GLU A 65 -16.99 -7.72 3.11
C GLU A 65 -18.10 -8.41 2.30
N HIS A 66 -18.25 -8.06 1.01
CA HIS A 66 -19.17 -8.74 0.12
C HIS A 66 -18.88 -10.22 -0.05
N VAL A 67 -17.61 -10.60 -0.20
CA VAL A 67 -17.20 -12.01 -0.28
C VAL A 67 -17.53 -12.75 1.00
N ALA A 68 -17.20 -12.19 2.17
CA ALA A 68 -17.50 -12.81 3.46
C ALA A 68 -19.02 -13.03 3.65
N LEU A 69 -19.84 -12.07 3.24
CA LEU A 69 -21.30 -12.20 3.28
C LEU A 69 -21.82 -13.31 2.35
N LEU A 70 -21.24 -13.43 1.15
CA LEU A 70 -21.62 -14.47 0.20
C LEU A 70 -21.22 -15.87 0.70
N GLU A 71 -20.02 -16.01 1.26
CA GLU A 71 -19.55 -17.26 1.87
C GLU A 71 -20.49 -17.71 2.99
N GLN A 72 -20.93 -16.80 3.86
CA GLN A 72 -21.89 -17.11 4.91
C GLN A 72 -23.22 -17.61 4.33
N ARG A 73 -23.77 -16.93 3.33
CA ARG A 73 -25.03 -17.33 2.69
C ARG A 73 -24.92 -18.67 1.98
N LEU A 74 -23.76 -18.98 1.41
CA LEU A 74 -23.50 -20.28 0.80
C LEU A 74 -23.49 -21.38 1.87
N ALA A 75 -22.81 -21.17 2.99
CA ALA A 75 -22.82 -22.13 4.11
C ALA A 75 -24.24 -22.41 4.63
N ASP A 76 -25.05 -21.37 4.83
CA ASP A 76 -26.45 -21.52 5.26
C ASP A 76 -27.29 -22.31 4.24
N ASN A 77 -27.06 -22.07 2.94
CA ASN A 77 -27.75 -22.81 1.89
C ASN A 77 -27.30 -24.27 1.81
N GLU A 78 -26.01 -24.55 1.98
CA GLU A 78 -25.47 -25.92 2.03
C GLU A 78 -26.11 -26.71 3.18
N GLU A 79 -26.25 -26.12 4.37
CA GLU A 79 -26.92 -26.78 5.50
C GLU A 79 -28.40 -27.10 5.19
N ARG A 80 -29.12 -26.16 4.58
CA ARG A 80 -30.52 -26.37 4.19
C ARG A 80 -30.68 -27.44 3.11
N LEU A 81 -29.73 -27.51 2.18
CA LEU A 81 -29.70 -28.53 1.15
C LEU A 81 -29.42 -29.91 1.75
N ASP A 82 -28.42 -30.04 2.61
CA ASP A 82 -28.12 -31.30 3.33
C ASP A 82 -29.30 -31.73 4.21
N PHE A 83 -29.98 -30.80 4.89
CA PHE A 83 -31.20 -31.10 5.62
C PHE A 83 -32.30 -31.66 4.72
N THR A 84 -32.52 -31.02 3.56
CA THR A 84 -33.53 -31.47 2.59
C THR A 84 -33.17 -32.83 2.00
N GLU A 85 -31.90 -33.07 1.70
CA GLU A 85 -31.39 -34.36 1.24
C GLU A 85 -31.66 -35.47 2.27
N ARG A 86 -31.33 -35.22 3.54
CA ARG A 86 -31.62 -36.16 4.64
C ARG A 86 -33.10 -36.40 4.84
N LEU A 87 -33.95 -35.38 4.67
CA LEU A 87 -35.40 -35.51 4.77
C LEU A 87 -35.95 -36.40 3.65
N LEU A 88 -35.50 -36.17 2.41
CA LEU A 88 -35.92 -36.95 1.24
C LEU A 88 -35.39 -38.39 1.31
N ALA A 89 -34.15 -38.60 1.74
CA ALA A 89 -33.53 -39.92 1.89
C ALA A 89 -34.23 -40.78 2.95
N ARG A 90 -34.86 -40.17 3.96
CA ARG A 90 -35.67 -40.86 4.98
C ARG A 90 -37.07 -41.27 4.48
N GLY A 91 -37.40 -40.94 3.24
CA GLY A 91 -38.76 -41.03 2.69
C GLY A 91 -39.59 -39.88 3.24
N ALA A 92 -40.11 -39.03 2.36
CA ALA A 92 -41.05 -37.99 2.76
C ALA A 92 -42.15 -38.65 3.61
N PRO A 93 -42.44 -38.18 4.85
CA PRO A 93 -43.56 -38.71 5.62
C PRO A 93 -44.79 -38.59 4.73
N ASP A 94 -45.47 -39.71 4.50
CA ASP A 94 -46.68 -39.83 3.71
C ASP A 94 -47.51 -38.55 3.88
N ALA A 95 -47.57 -37.73 2.83
CA ALA A 95 -48.49 -36.61 2.79
C ALA A 95 -49.86 -37.18 3.18
N PRO A 96 -50.57 -36.59 4.16
CA PRO A 96 -51.79 -37.19 4.69
C PRO A 96 -52.72 -37.45 3.52
N ARG A 97 -52.88 -38.75 3.20
CA ARG A 97 -53.83 -39.20 2.19
C ARG A 97 -55.19 -38.83 2.77
N VAL A 98 -55.75 -37.73 2.29
CA VAL A 98 -57.10 -37.30 2.61
C VAL A 98 -58.02 -38.37 2.03
N GLU A 99 -58.30 -39.41 2.82
CA GLU A 99 -59.35 -40.38 2.53
C GLU A 99 -60.69 -39.66 2.70
N ASN A 100 -61.40 -39.52 1.57
CA ASN A 100 -62.83 -39.24 1.52
C ASN A 100 -63.59 -40.56 1.47
#